data_AF-A0A9D1I347-F1
#
_entry.id   AF-A0A9D1I347-F1
#
_cell.length_a   1.000
_cell.length_b   1.000
_cell.length_c   1.000
_cell.angle_alpha   90.00
_cell.angle_beta   90.00
_cell.angle_gamma   90.00
#
_symmetry.space_group_name_H-M   'P 1'
#
loop_
_entity.id
_entity.type
_entity.pdbx_description
1 polymer ?
#
loop_
_entity_poly.entity_id
_entity_poly.type
_entity_poly.pdbx_seq_one_letter_code
_entity_poly.pdbx_strand_id
1 'polypeptide(L)'
;MNIQKKFLILTIIIVVIASSSICAFAATVKASLTTNKSTYETDDKVAVTLTYSGTTFGSATAVIQYDASSLRFTGADSGTSAYGSSGEIRATKIDEVGHSTLSMTFYFTPLKNGNSTVTAVTEEGADLSFNAITANSASATVSVRSPSSSSASGNANLASLSVSAGTLSPSFSASRTSYTVNVDNDVTVCTISATPADSGASISVSGSMYLSVGTNTRKVTVTAENGTTKTYTITIIRSGDGSSSEGTDTEDPNGGDAQNPAEDIKATVGDKEYIVNDTFTENDFPTGFTMTIAQYGDHEIPVIKDNALKYTLALLTDPETGDSRWFFYDEETDTFSERVEMTADEAMEYANLLSDSGKPDGGEKGMTASDKILFAGLGATVAALAVAVMVLQVKILRRKKPRKAPQIPYSQDQDTLDDASHGSGTDQMGEDDNGETGHEKEEPDTDPGADN
;
A
#
# COMPACT_ATOMS: atom_id res chain seq x y z
N MET A 1 61.69 -29.42 -59.19
CA MET A 1 61.66 -28.06 -58.62
C MET A 1 62.14 -28.10 -57.18
N ASN A 2 63.19 -27.34 -56.83
CA ASN A 2 63.84 -27.39 -55.52
C ASN A 2 62.88 -26.98 -54.39
N ILE A 3 63.10 -27.54 -53.18
CA ILE A 3 62.27 -27.29 -51.99
C ILE A 3 62.16 -25.79 -51.68
N GLN A 4 63.28 -25.05 -51.78
CA GLN A 4 63.36 -23.59 -51.72
C GLN A 4 62.31 -22.88 -52.60
N LYS A 5 62.12 -23.31 -53.85
CA LYS A 5 61.11 -22.73 -54.77
C LYS A 5 59.68 -23.11 -54.40
N LYS A 6 59.45 -24.31 -53.86
CA LYS A 6 58.12 -24.70 -53.33
C LYS A 6 57.74 -23.86 -52.12
N PHE A 7 58.68 -23.64 -51.20
CA PHE A 7 58.45 -22.84 -49.99
C PHE A 7 58.15 -21.37 -50.35
N LEU A 8 58.95 -20.78 -51.23
CA LEU A 8 58.72 -19.41 -51.72
C LEU A 8 57.33 -19.23 -52.35
N ILE A 9 56.89 -20.17 -53.19
CA ILE A 9 55.54 -20.13 -53.80
C ILE A 9 54.45 -20.24 -52.73
N LEU A 10 54.61 -21.12 -51.73
CA LEU A 10 53.66 -21.25 -50.62
C LEU A 10 53.59 -19.97 -49.78
N THR A 11 54.73 -19.34 -49.46
CA THR A 11 54.78 -18.06 -48.75
C THR A 11 54.10 -16.95 -49.56
N ILE A 12 54.33 -16.88 -50.88
CA ILE A 12 53.65 -15.90 -51.75
C ILE A 12 52.13 -16.14 -51.76
N ILE A 13 51.67 -17.40 -51.83
CA ILE A 13 50.23 -17.71 -51.78
C ILE A 13 49.62 -17.30 -50.43
N ILE A 14 50.29 -17.58 -49.30
CA ILE A 14 49.83 -17.18 -47.97
C ILE A 14 49.80 -15.66 -47.82
N VAL A 15 50.81 -14.94 -48.33
CA VAL A 15 50.84 -13.46 -48.34
C VAL A 15 49.76 -12.89 -49.27
N VAL A 16 49.47 -13.51 -50.41
CA VAL A 16 48.35 -13.09 -51.28
C VAL A 16 47.01 -13.30 -50.58
N ILE A 17 46.79 -14.43 -49.91
CA ILE A 17 45.56 -14.68 -49.13
C ILE A 17 45.42 -13.71 -47.94
N ALA A 18 46.53 -13.40 -47.25
CA ALA A 18 46.55 -12.46 -46.13
C ALA A 18 46.55 -10.97 -46.55
N SER A 19 46.76 -10.67 -47.83
CA SER A 19 46.69 -9.31 -48.40
C SER A 19 45.45 -9.09 -49.27
N SER A 20 44.73 -10.15 -49.65
CA SER A 20 43.33 -10.08 -50.09
C SER A 20 42.38 -9.82 -48.91
N SER A 21 42.73 -8.84 -48.07
CA SER A 21 41.79 -8.14 -47.21
C SER A 21 40.77 -7.46 -48.11
N ILE A 22 39.64 -8.12 -48.33
CA ILE A 22 38.50 -7.52 -49.02
C ILE A 22 38.04 -6.36 -48.13
N CYS A 23 38.33 -5.13 -48.55
CA CYS A 23 37.72 -3.95 -47.97
C CYS A 23 36.22 -3.97 -48.27
N ALA A 24 35.47 -4.68 -47.44
CA ALA A 24 34.02 -4.64 -47.44
C ALA A 24 33.59 -3.21 -47.08
N PHE A 25 33.25 -2.43 -48.11
CA PHE A 25 32.67 -1.10 -47.94
C PHE A 25 31.28 -1.26 -47.33
N ALA A 26 31.22 -1.25 -46.00
CA ALA A 26 29.97 -1.41 -45.28
C ALA A 26 28.99 -0.28 -45.65
N ALA A 27 27.75 -0.64 -46.00
CA ALA A 27 26.76 0.34 -46.40
C ALA A 27 26.40 1.25 -45.22
N THR A 28 26.63 2.55 -45.33
CA THR A 28 26.23 3.52 -44.31
C THR A 28 24.72 3.74 -44.37
N VAL A 29 24.01 3.17 -43.39
CA VAL A 29 22.57 3.34 -43.21
C VAL A 29 22.29 4.41 -42.16
N LYS A 30 21.09 5.00 -42.19
CA LYS A 30 20.63 5.95 -41.18
C LYS A 30 19.88 5.22 -40.07
N ALA A 31 20.31 5.39 -38.82
CA ALA A 31 19.54 5.02 -37.64
C ALA A 31 18.84 6.25 -37.02
N SER A 32 17.66 6.04 -36.46
CA SER A 32 16.92 7.05 -35.69
C SER A 32 16.19 6.40 -34.53
N LEU A 33 16.17 7.06 -33.38
CA LEU A 33 15.50 6.60 -32.16
C LEU A 33 14.38 7.59 -31.84
N THR A 34 13.18 7.09 -31.55
CA THR A 34 11.97 7.91 -31.35
C THR A 34 11.12 7.39 -30.20
N THR A 35 10.36 8.27 -29.55
CA THR A 35 9.36 7.91 -28.53
C THR A 35 7.95 7.93 -29.13
N ASN A 36 7.04 7.08 -28.63
CA ASN A 36 5.63 7.10 -29.08
C ASN A 36 4.80 8.25 -28.48
N LYS A 37 5.30 8.92 -27.44
CA LYS A 37 4.75 10.19 -26.90
C LYS A 37 5.86 11.24 -26.75
N SER A 38 5.48 12.52 -26.64
CA SER A 38 6.36 13.62 -26.25
C SER A 38 6.65 13.65 -24.74
N THR A 39 5.68 13.22 -23.93
CA THR A 39 5.71 13.18 -22.47
C THR A 39 4.93 11.97 -21.96
N TYR A 40 5.37 11.41 -20.83
CA TYR A 40 4.76 10.27 -20.13
C TYR A 40 4.41 10.63 -18.68
N GLU A 41 3.50 9.86 -18.10
CA GLU A 41 3.21 9.86 -16.65
C GLU A 41 3.91 8.67 -15.97
N THR A 42 3.92 8.55 -14.64
CA THR A 42 4.68 7.49 -13.93
C THR A 42 4.21 6.07 -14.23
N ASP A 43 2.91 5.89 -14.45
CA ASP A 43 2.27 4.58 -14.68
C ASP A 43 2.16 4.21 -16.17
N ASP A 44 2.75 5.05 -17.03
CA ASP A 44 2.64 4.99 -18.48
C ASP A 44 3.62 3.96 -19.07
N LYS A 45 3.21 3.20 -20.09
CA LYS A 45 4.12 2.29 -20.81
C LYS A 45 4.89 3.08 -21.87
N VAL A 46 6.15 3.39 -21.59
CA VAL A 46 7.06 4.04 -22.53
C VAL A 46 7.38 3.08 -23.67
N ALA A 47 7.28 3.53 -24.92
CA ALA A 47 7.80 2.80 -26.09
C ALA A 47 8.83 3.65 -26.84
N VAL A 48 10.01 3.08 -27.05
CA VAL A 48 11.14 3.70 -27.76
C VAL A 48 11.46 2.87 -28.99
N THR A 49 11.27 3.43 -30.19
CA THR A 49 11.48 2.73 -31.46
C THR A 49 12.78 3.18 -32.13
N LEU A 50 13.68 2.23 -32.31
CA LEU A 50 14.87 2.34 -33.17
C LEU A 50 14.47 1.93 -34.59
N THR A 51 14.74 2.77 -35.57
CA THR A 51 14.46 2.52 -36.99
C THR A 51 15.69 2.79 -37.83
N TYR A 52 16.06 1.80 -38.64
CA TYR A 52 17.06 1.89 -39.70
C TYR A 52 16.42 2.17 -41.05
N SER A 53 17.16 2.85 -41.93
CA SER A 53 16.74 3.15 -43.31
C SER A 53 17.95 3.34 -44.23
N GLY A 54 17.79 3.00 -45.52
CA GLY A 54 18.81 3.25 -46.56
C GLY A 54 19.34 2.01 -47.30
N THR A 55 18.91 0.80 -46.94
CA THR A 55 19.15 -0.44 -47.70
C THR A 55 17.99 -1.42 -47.49
N THR A 56 18.01 -2.58 -48.15
CA THR A 56 17.13 -3.73 -47.89
C THR A 56 17.73 -4.59 -46.79
N PHE A 57 17.19 -4.55 -45.58
CA PHE A 57 17.83 -5.13 -44.39
C PHE A 57 17.72 -6.66 -44.34
N GLY A 58 18.79 -7.33 -43.94
CA GLY A 58 18.78 -8.75 -43.56
C GLY A 58 18.85 -8.95 -42.04
N SER A 59 19.67 -8.16 -41.34
CA SER A 59 19.69 -8.12 -39.87
C SER A 59 20.36 -6.85 -39.31
N ALA A 60 20.08 -6.53 -38.05
CA ALA A 60 20.86 -5.58 -37.26
C ALA A 60 20.91 -5.97 -35.78
N THR A 61 22.05 -5.73 -35.14
CA THR A 61 22.30 -5.88 -33.70
C THR A 61 22.71 -4.53 -33.11
N ALA A 62 22.00 -4.10 -32.08
CA ALA A 62 22.18 -2.81 -31.41
C ALA A 62 22.34 -2.96 -29.90
N VAL A 63 23.15 -2.08 -29.32
CA VAL A 63 23.24 -1.82 -27.88
C VAL A 63 22.39 -0.61 -27.56
N ILE A 64 21.42 -0.77 -26.68
CA ILE A 64 20.55 0.29 -26.16
C ILE A 64 20.97 0.60 -24.73
N GLN A 65 21.31 1.86 -24.44
CA GLN A 65 21.71 2.30 -23.09
C GLN A 65 20.68 3.27 -22.50
N TYR A 66 20.43 3.18 -21.19
CA TYR A 66 19.43 3.98 -20.48
C TYR A 66 19.78 4.15 -18.99
N ASP A 67 19.24 5.19 -18.33
CA ASP A 67 19.35 5.32 -16.88
C ASP A 67 18.41 4.33 -16.16
N ALA A 68 19.00 3.25 -15.64
CA ALA A 68 18.29 2.23 -14.85
C ALA A 68 17.71 2.74 -13.53
N SER A 69 18.12 3.94 -13.07
CA SER A 69 17.56 4.58 -11.89
C SER A 69 16.26 5.35 -12.18
N SER A 70 15.94 5.61 -13.46
CA SER A 70 14.79 6.42 -13.89
C SER A 70 13.85 5.69 -14.87
N LEU A 71 14.34 4.66 -15.57
CA LEU A 71 13.56 3.76 -16.41
C LEU A 71 13.88 2.29 -16.09
N ARG A 72 12.90 1.39 -16.20
CA ARG A 72 13.05 -0.07 -16.11
C ARG A 72 12.63 -0.72 -17.42
N PHE A 73 13.52 -1.47 -18.06
CA PHE A 73 13.19 -2.27 -19.26
C PHE A 73 12.16 -3.36 -18.94
N THR A 74 11.24 -3.62 -19.87
CA THR A 74 10.11 -4.56 -19.71
C THR A 74 9.90 -5.51 -20.89
N GLY A 75 10.70 -5.40 -21.95
CA GLY A 75 10.60 -6.24 -23.15
C GLY A 75 10.67 -5.44 -24.46
N ALA A 76 10.60 -6.15 -25.59
CA ALA A 76 10.63 -5.58 -26.93
C ALA A 76 9.39 -5.99 -27.75
N ASP A 77 9.29 -5.52 -28.98
CA ASP A 77 8.27 -5.94 -29.95
C ASP A 77 8.49 -7.36 -30.49
N SER A 78 7.42 -7.96 -31.01
CA SER A 78 7.45 -9.30 -31.62
C SER A 78 8.46 -9.37 -32.77
N GLY A 79 9.38 -10.35 -32.69
CA GLY A 79 10.45 -10.55 -33.66
C GLY A 79 11.78 -9.89 -33.27
N THR A 80 11.80 -9.00 -32.25
CA THR A 80 13.03 -8.44 -31.70
C THR A 80 13.55 -9.31 -30.56
N SER A 81 14.73 -9.92 -30.74
CA SER A 81 15.41 -10.68 -29.68
C SER A 81 16.23 -9.72 -28.81
N ALA A 82 15.71 -9.35 -27.63
CA ALA A 82 16.34 -8.38 -26.75
C ALA A 82 16.68 -8.99 -25.37
N TYR A 83 17.95 -8.90 -24.98
CA TYR A 83 18.48 -9.44 -23.73
C TYR A 83 19.39 -8.42 -23.05
N GLY A 84 19.27 -8.26 -21.73
CA GLY A 84 20.06 -7.30 -20.95
C GLY A 84 19.44 -7.01 -19.60
N SER A 85 20.07 -6.11 -18.84
CA SER A 85 19.60 -5.70 -17.52
C SER A 85 20.19 -4.35 -17.11
N SER A 86 19.52 -3.66 -16.18
CA SER A 86 20.04 -2.52 -15.42
C SER A 86 20.92 -1.51 -16.18
N GLY A 87 20.45 -1.06 -17.36
CA GLY A 87 21.02 0.08 -18.08
C GLY A 87 21.60 -0.24 -19.45
N GLU A 88 21.82 -1.52 -19.78
CA GLU A 88 22.16 -1.96 -21.14
C GLU A 88 21.22 -3.08 -21.62
N ILE A 89 20.77 -2.99 -22.87
CA ILE A 89 20.06 -4.05 -23.61
C ILE A 89 20.80 -4.31 -24.91
N ARG A 90 21.06 -5.57 -25.23
CA ARG A 90 21.54 -6.03 -26.55
C ARG A 90 20.36 -6.61 -27.31
N ALA A 91 20.09 -6.06 -28.49
CA ALA A 91 18.90 -6.33 -29.26
C ALA A 91 19.25 -6.65 -30.72
N THR A 92 18.77 -7.80 -31.20
CA THR A 92 18.95 -8.25 -32.59
C THR A 92 17.59 -8.46 -33.24
N LYS A 93 17.46 -8.01 -34.49
CA LYS A 93 16.31 -8.32 -35.35
C LYS A 93 16.79 -8.79 -36.72
N ILE A 94 16.11 -9.80 -37.25
CA ILE A 94 16.33 -10.38 -38.57
C ILE A 94 15.12 -10.02 -39.44
N ASP A 95 15.36 -9.76 -40.72
CA ASP A 95 14.34 -9.55 -41.74
C ASP A 95 14.66 -10.42 -42.96
N GLU A 96 13.94 -11.52 -43.10
CA GLU A 96 14.12 -12.49 -44.19
C GLU A 96 13.47 -12.03 -45.51
N VAL A 97 12.77 -10.88 -45.51
CA VAL A 97 12.00 -10.35 -46.64
C VAL A 97 12.69 -9.16 -47.30
N GLY A 98 13.54 -8.42 -46.57
CA GLY A 98 14.35 -7.34 -47.13
C GLY A 98 13.65 -6.00 -47.23
N HIS A 99 12.87 -5.62 -46.22
CA HIS A 99 12.22 -4.31 -46.18
C HIS A 99 13.26 -3.18 -46.24
N SER A 100 12.88 -2.05 -46.82
CA SER A 100 13.73 -0.85 -46.91
C SER A 100 13.95 -0.12 -45.57
N THR A 101 13.36 -0.65 -44.50
CA THR A 101 13.43 -0.16 -43.12
C THR A 101 13.35 -1.32 -42.14
N LEU A 102 14.25 -1.36 -41.16
CA LEU A 102 14.22 -2.32 -40.05
C LEU A 102 13.95 -1.58 -38.75
N SER A 103 12.91 -1.96 -38.01
CA SER A 103 12.51 -1.31 -36.75
C SER A 103 12.45 -2.28 -35.57
N MET A 104 12.98 -1.86 -34.43
CA MET A 104 12.91 -2.51 -33.12
C MET A 104 12.28 -1.53 -32.12
N THR A 105 11.33 -1.97 -31.30
CA THR A 105 10.68 -1.16 -30.28
C THR A 105 10.91 -1.74 -28.89
N PHE A 106 11.41 -0.91 -27.98
CA PHE A 106 11.75 -1.27 -26.61
C PHE A 106 10.77 -0.63 -25.63
N TYR A 107 10.31 -1.41 -24.65
CA TYR A 107 9.31 -0.98 -23.68
C TYR A 107 9.91 -0.76 -22.30
N PHE A 108 9.54 0.34 -21.64
CA PHE A 108 10.01 0.68 -20.30
C PHE A 108 8.85 1.09 -19.36
N THR A 109 8.99 0.80 -18.06
CA THR A 109 8.24 1.51 -17.01
C THR A 109 9.09 2.68 -16.50
N PRO A 110 8.53 3.90 -16.35
CA PRO A 110 9.15 4.95 -15.57
C PRO A 110 9.37 4.55 -14.11
N LEU A 111 10.41 5.12 -13.48
CA LEU A 111 10.70 4.98 -12.05
C LEU A 111 10.74 6.33 -11.33
N LYS A 112 10.92 7.44 -12.07
CA LYS A 112 11.08 8.80 -11.55
C LYS A 112 10.53 9.83 -12.54
N ASN A 113 10.17 11.00 -12.03
CA ASN A 113 9.95 12.22 -12.82
C ASN A 113 11.27 12.79 -13.36
N GLY A 114 11.20 13.49 -14.49
CA GLY A 114 12.33 14.15 -15.15
C GLY A 114 12.59 13.60 -16.55
N ASN A 115 13.67 14.07 -17.17
CA ASN A 115 14.05 13.66 -18.52
C ASN A 115 15.15 12.58 -18.45
N SER A 116 14.89 11.43 -19.05
CA SER A 116 15.88 10.34 -19.22
C SER A 116 16.28 10.21 -20.67
N THR A 117 17.57 10.10 -20.97
CA THR A 117 18.02 9.80 -22.35
C THR A 117 18.16 8.29 -22.54
N VAL A 118 17.61 7.79 -23.63
CA VAL A 118 17.93 6.46 -24.17
C VAL A 118 18.81 6.66 -25.39
N THR A 119 19.89 5.89 -25.52
CA THR A 119 20.77 5.90 -26.69
C THR A 119 20.80 4.53 -27.35
N ALA A 120 21.12 4.49 -28.65
CA ALA A 120 21.29 3.29 -29.44
C ALA A 120 22.59 3.39 -30.25
N VAL A 121 23.43 2.36 -30.14
CA VAL A 121 24.65 2.18 -30.94
C VAL A 121 24.50 0.86 -31.71
N THR A 122 24.82 0.86 -33.00
CA THR A 122 24.78 -0.35 -33.82
C THR A 122 26.14 -1.03 -33.75
N GLU A 123 26.19 -2.29 -33.34
CA GLU A 123 27.44 -3.08 -33.31
C GLU A 123 27.63 -3.82 -34.63
N GLU A 124 26.60 -4.50 -35.11
CA GLU A 124 26.64 -5.36 -36.29
C GLU A 124 25.34 -5.26 -37.10
N GLY A 125 25.40 -5.69 -38.36
CA GLY A 125 24.23 -5.87 -39.21
C GLY A 125 24.61 -6.14 -40.66
N ALA A 126 23.63 -6.58 -41.44
CA ALA A 126 23.80 -6.87 -42.86
C ALA A 126 22.55 -6.51 -43.68
N ASP A 127 22.75 -6.22 -44.97
CA ASP A 127 21.69 -6.22 -45.97
C ASP A 127 21.33 -7.67 -46.41
N LEU A 128 20.26 -7.84 -47.20
CA LEU A 128 19.88 -9.15 -47.75
C LEU A 128 20.94 -9.80 -48.66
N SER A 129 21.94 -9.04 -49.14
CA SER A 129 23.05 -9.56 -49.94
C SER A 129 24.27 -9.92 -49.07
N PHE A 130 24.11 -9.92 -47.75
CA PHE A 130 25.14 -10.16 -46.75
C PHE A 130 26.29 -9.12 -46.75
N ASN A 131 26.08 -7.94 -47.33
CA ASN A 131 27.01 -6.83 -47.13
C ASN A 131 26.83 -6.27 -45.72
N ALA A 132 27.93 -6.06 -44.99
CA ALA A 132 27.90 -5.41 -43.69
C ALA A 132 27.30 -4.00 -43.79
N ILE A 133 26.59 -3.56 -42.75
CA ILE A 133 26.08 -2.19 -42.62
C ILE A 133 26.78 -1.46 -41.48
N THR A 134 26.89 -0.14 -41.58
CA THR A 134 27.28 0.74 -40.46
C THR A 134 26.22 1.83 -40.29
N ALA A 135 25.97 2.26 -39.05
CA ALA A 135 24.97 3.29 -38.77
C ALA A 135 25.50 4.36 -37.82
N ASN A 136 24.91 5.54 -37.87
CA ASN A 136 25.09 6.54 -36.82
C ASN A 136 24.55 6.05 -35.47
N SER A 137 25.13 6.49 -34.37
CA SER A 137 24.45 6.42 -33.07
C SER A 137 23.17 7.26 -33.10
N ALA A 138 22.15 6.84 -32.35
CA ALA A 138 20.89 7.55 -32.23
C ALA A 138 20.52 7.74 -30.74
N SER A 139 19.67 8.72 -30.44
CA SER A 139 19.21 8.99 -29.07
C SER A 139 17.81 9.59 -29.06
N ALA A 140 17.09 9.37 -27.96
CA ALA A 140 15.76 9.90 -27.71
C ALA A 140 15.61 10.28 -26.23
N THR A 141 14.86 11.35 -25.96
CA THR A 141 14.56 11.79 -24.59
C THR A 141 13.18 11.31 -24.18
N VAL A 142 13.13 10.51 -23.12
CA VAL A 142 11.90 10.11 -22.43
C VAL A 142 11.63 11.15 -21.33
N SER A 143 10.65 12.01 -21.56
CA SER A 143 10.24 13.04 -20.60
C SER A 143 9.11 12.49 -19.71
N VAL A 144 9.35 12.33 -18.41
CA VAL A 144 8.37 11.83 -17.42
C VAL A 144 7.96 12.97 -16.49
N ARG A 145 6.68 13.06 -16.17
CA ARG A 145 6.14 13.96 -15.13
C ARG A 145 5.20 13.20 -14.20
N SER A 146 4.87 13.82 -13.06
CA SER A 146 3.78 13.34 -12.20
C SER A 146 2.50 13.12 -13.01
N PRO A 147 1.66 12.16 -12.62
CA PRO A 147 0.37 11.96 -13.25
C PRO A 147 -0.45 13.26 -13.21
N SER A 148 -1.21 13.52 -14.27
CA SER A 148 -2.04 14.72 -14.31
C SER A 148 -3.36 14.47 -13.60
N SER A 149 -3.81 15.43 -12.80
CA SER A 149 -5.17 15.49 -12.25
C SER A 149 -6.26 15.71 -13.32
N SER A 150 -5.98 15.35 -14.59
CA SER A 150 -6.93 15.38 -15.70
C SER A 150 -7.93 14.22 -15.66
N SER A 151 -7.60 13.13 -14.96
CA SER A 151 -8.54 12.05 -14.59
C SER A 151 -9.22 12.29 -13.25
N ALA A 152 -8.70 13.24 -12.45
CA ALA A 152 -9.13 13.43 -11.07
C ALA A 152 -10.49 14.14 -11.00
N SER A 153 -11.36 13.67 -10.10
CA SER A 153 -12.72 14.19 -10.01
C SER A 153 -12.77 15.65 -9.54
N GLY A 154 -13.70 16.43 -10.12
CA GLY A 154 -14.08 17.77 -9.67
C GLY A 154 -15.35 17.80 -8.83
N ASN A 155 -15.89 16.64 -8.45
CA ASN A 155 -17.18 16.49 -7.79
C ASN A 155 -17.12 16.83 -6.29
N ALA A 156 -16.95 18.12 -5.97
CA ALA A 156 -16.98 18.63 -4.59
C ALA A 156 -18.42 18.73 -4.03
N ASN A 157 -19.23 17.68 -4.17
CA ASN A 157 -20.57 17.61 -3.60
C ASN A 157 -20.58 16.68 -2.37
N LEU A 158 -21.50 16.94 -1.45
CA LEU A 158 -21.93 15.94 -0.47
C LEU A 158 -23.01 15.02 -1.08
N ALA A 159 -22.98 13.75 -0.70
CA ALA A 159 -24.09 12.80 -0.88
C ALA A 159 -25.10 12.89 0.26
N SER A 160 -24.62 13.20 1.47
CA SER A 160 -25.42 13.33 2.69
C SER A 160 -24.91 14.48 3.56
N LEU A 161 -25.81 15.06 4.36
CA LEU A 161 -25.48 15.96 5.47
C LEU A 161 -26.53 15.74 6.55
N SER A 162 -26.10 15.62 7.80
CA SER A 162 -26.96 15.37 8.95
C SER A 162 -26.37 15.98 10.22
N VAL A 163 -27.19 16.12 11.24
CA VAL A 163 -26.87 16.66 12.57
C VAL A 163 -27.41 15.71 13.65
N SER A 164 -26.74 15.64 14.80
CA SER A 164 -27.21 14.79 15.91
C SER A 164 -28.51 15.31 16.56
N ALA A 165 -28.76 16.62 16.49
CA ALA A 165 -29.92 17.27 17.10
C ALA A 165 -30.61 18.25 16.13
N GLY A 166 -31.92 18.43 16.30
CA GLY A 166 -32.74 19.31 15.46
C GLY A 166 -33.02 18.72 14.07
N THR A 167 -33.19 19.59 13.06
CA THR A 167 -33.37 19.19 11.66
C THR A 167 -32.85 20.27 10.72
N LEU A 168 -32.19 19.86 9.62
CA LEU A 168 -31.75 20.77 8.56
C LEU A 168 -32.94 21.43 7.85
N SER A 169 -33.01 22.75 7.92
CA SER A 169 -33.96 23.59 7.20
C SER A 169 -33.23 24.50 6.20
N PRO A 170 -33.53 24.44 4.89
CA PRO A 170 -34.34 23.41 4.22
C PRO A 170 -33.68 22.03 4.28
N SER A 171 -34.40 20.98 3.88
CA SER A 171 -33.80 19.64 3.76
C SER A 171 -32.61 19.60 2.80
N PHE A 172 -31.70 18.65 3.03
CA PHE A 172 -30.42 18.55 2.34
C PHE A 172 -30.58 18.43 0.81
N SER A 173 -29.73 19.16 0.08
CA SER A 173 -29.49 19.00 -1.34
C SER A 173 -28.03 19.33 -1.66
N ALA A 174 -27.38 18.51 -2.48
CA ALA A 174 -26.01 18.73 -2.94
C ALA A 174 -25.76 20.12 -3.56
N SER A 175 -26.80 20.75 -4.13
CA SER A 175 -26.73 22.09 -4.72
C SER A 175 -26.89 23.25 -3.73
N ARG A 176 -27.33 23.00 -2.49
CA ARG A 176 -27.59 24.03 -1.47
C ARG A 176 -26.48 24.03 -0.42
N THR A 177 -25.83 25.18 -0.25
CA THR A 177 -24.64 25.36 0.61
C THR A 177 -24.91 26.08 1.93
N SER A 178 -26.18 26.32 2.28
CA SER A 178 -26.59 27.03 3.51
C SER A 178 -27.80 26.37 4.13
N TYR A 179 -27.73 26.13 5.43
CA TYR A 179 -28.75 25.46 6.24
C TYR A 179 -28.90 26.13 7.60
N THR A 180 -30.12 26.15 8.13
CA THR A 180 -30.42 26.49 9.52
C THR A 180 -30.89 25.24 10.25
N VAL A 181 -30.45 25.07 11.49
CA VAL A 181 -30.94 24.07 12.43
C VAL A 181 -31.38 24.82 13.69
N ASN A 182 -32.57 24.54 14.19
CA ASN A 182 -32.99 25.00 15.52
C ASN A 182 -32.86 23.81 16.48
N VAL A 183 -32.36 24.04 17.69
CA VAL A 183 -32.34 23.06 18.77
C VAL A 183 -32.88 23.68 20.06
N ASP A 184 -33.42 22.82 20.93
CA ASP A 184 -33.94 23.21 22.23
C ASP A 184 -32.81 23.65 23.19
N ASN A 185 -33.17 24.19 24.36
CA ASN A 185 -32.17 24.81 25.25
C ASN A 185 -31.26 23.78 25.93
N ASP A 186 -31.73 22.55 26.14
CA ASP A 186 -31.01 21.44 26.76
C ASP A 186 -29.87 20.88 25.90
N VAL A 187 -29.98 20.93 24.57
CA VAL A 187 -28.95 20.44 23.63
C VAL A 187 -27.64 21.24 23.77
N THR A 188 -26.63 20.66 24.43
CA THR A 188 -25.33 21.31 24.64
C THR A 188 -24.34 21.04 23.52
N VAL A 189 -24.40 19.85 22.90
CA VAL A 189 -23.51 19.41 21.82
C VAL A 189 -24.29 19.07 20.55
N CYS A 190 -23.76 19.46 19.38
CA CYS A 190 -24.29 19.04 18.09
C CYS A 190 -23.18 18.63 17.11
N THR A 191 -23.10 17.33 16.85
CA THR A 191 -22.18 16.76 15.87
C THR A 191 -22.77 16.86 14.46
N ILE A 192 -21.91 16.83 13.44
CA ILE A 192 -22.30 16.86 12.03
C ILE A 192 -21.69 15.64 11.36
N SER A 193 -22.53 14.84 10.68
CA SER A 193 -22.07 13.74 9.82
C SER A 193 -22.37 14.03 8.35
N ALA A 194 -21.38 13.80 7.50
CA ALA A 194 -21.43 14.22 6.10
C ALA A 194 -20.60 13.27 5.21
N THR A 195 -21.22 12.68 4.19
CA THR A 195 -20.54 11.77 3.25
C THR A 195 -20.30 12.46 1.90
N PRO A 196 -19.11 12.35 1.28
CA PRO A 196 -18.86 12.95 -0.03
C PRO A 196 -19.63 12.20 -1.13
N ALA A 197 -20.01 12.90 -2.20
CA ALA A 197 -20.62 12.31 -3.39
C ALA A 197 -19.60 11.67 -4.34
N ASP A 198 -18.32 11.70 -3.98
CA ASP A 198 -17.20 11.18 -4.75
C ASP A 198 -16.21 10.53 -3.79
N SER A 199 -15.82 9.29 -4.05
CA SER A 199 -14.88 8.56 -3.18
C SER A 199 -13.44 9.07 -3.26
N GLY A 200 -13.11 9.94 -4.23
CA GLY A 200 -11.85 10.66 -4.30
C GLY A 200 -11.85 12.01 -3.58
N ALA A 201 -12.98 12.43 -3.00
CA ALA A 201 -13.10 13.70 -2.28
C ALA A 201 -12.97 13.53 -0.76
N SER A 202 -12.26 14.46 -0.11
CA SER A 202 -12.11 14.54 1.35
C SER A 202 -13.04 15.60 1.97
N ILE A 203 -13.36 15.48 3.25
CA ILE A 203 -14.20 16.43 3.99
C ILE A 203 -13.43 17.03 5.17
N SER A 204 -13.61 18.31 5.45
CA SER A 204 -13.18 18.95 6.71
C SER A 204 -14.37 19.66 7.34
N VAL A 205 -14.64 19.39 8.61
CA VAL A 205 -15.64 20.09 9.42
C VAL A 205 -14.91 21.12 10.30
N SER A 206 -15.52 22.27 10.55
CA SER A 206 -14.92 23.37 11.32
C SER A 206 -15.94 24.17 12.11
N GLY A 207 -15.50 24.74 13.23
CA GLY A 207 -16.34 25.29 14.29
C GLY A 207 -16.62 24.25 15.37
N SER A 208 -16.71 24.71 16.63
CA SER A 208 -17.00 23.90 17.83
C SER A 208 -18.26 23.04 17.68
N MET A 209 -18.29 21.88 18.34
CA MET A 209 -19.48 21.03 18.51
C MET A 209 -20.32 21.48 19.70
N TYR A 210 -19.71 22.12 20.71
CA TYR A 210 -20.44 22.77 21.80
C TYR A 210 -21.22 23.98 21.28
N LEU A 211 -22.41 24.20 21.85
CA LEU A 211 -23.32 25.26 21.43
C LEU A 211 -23.51 26.31 22.53
N SER A 212 -23.08 27.54 22.30
CA SER A 212 -23.56 28.69 23.09
C SER A 212 -25.04 28.94 22.79
N VAL A 213 -25.76 29.58 23.72
CA VAL A 213 -27.15 30.03 23.48
C VAL A 213 -27.17 31.05 22.33
N GLY A 214 -28.17 30.95 21.45
CA GLY A 214 -28.26 31.77 20.25
C GLY A 214 -27.56 31.13 19.06
N THR A 215 -26.84 31.94 18.27
CA THR A 215 -26.38 31.57 16.91
C THR A 215 -24.97 31.00 16.90
N ASN A 216 -24.85 29.71 16.62
CA ASN A 216 -23.61 28.99 16.35
C ASN A 216 -23.45 28.76 14.84
N THR A 217 -22.21 28.67 14.32
CA THR A 217 -21.98 28.42 12.89
C THR A 217 -20.86 27.42 12.68
N ARG A 218 -21.19 26.30 12.03
CA ARG A 218 -20.25 25.26 11.61
C ARG A 218 -20.16 25.22 10.08
N LYS A 219 -19.03 24.74 9.55
CA LYS A 219 -18.78 24.65 8.10
C LYS A 219 -18.19 23.29 7.73
N VAL A 220 -18.78 22.64 6.73
CA VAL A 220 -18.31 21.40 6.10
C VAL A 220 -17.74 21.74 4.73
N THR A 221 -16.43 21.60 4.55
CA THR A 221 -15.75 21.84 3.26
C THR A 221 -15.39 20.52 2.62
N VAL A 222 -15.96 20.25 1.44
CA VAL A 222 -15.56 19.14 0.56
C VAL A 222 -14.44 19.62 -0.35
N THR A 223 -13.38 18.83 -0.47
CA THR A 223 -12.30 19.02 -1.44
C THR A 223 -12.26 17.81 -2.36
N ALA A 224 -12.58 18.01 -3.64
CA ALA A 224 -12.50 16.96 -4.65
C ALA A 224 -11.03 16.66 -5.01
N GLU A 225 -10.81 15.48 -5.60
CA GLU A 225 -9.50 14.94 -5.96
C GLU A 225 -8.65 15.91 -6.81
N ASN A 226 -9.28 16.71 -7.69
CA ASN A 226 -8.58 17.71 -8.51
C ASN A 226 -8.31 19.06 -7.81
N GLY A 227 -8.66 19.19 -6.52
CA GLY A 227 -8.52 20.41 -5.73
C GLY A 227 -9.72 21.37 -5.78
N THR A 228 -10.79 21.05 -6.51
CA THR A 228 -12.04 21.85 -6.47
C THR A 228 -12.66 21.75 -5.09
N THR A 229 -13.01 22.89 -4.47
CA THR A 229 -13.62 22.94 -3.13
C THR A 229 -15.07 23.42 -3.15
N LYS A 230 -15.84 22.99 -2.14
CA LYS A 230 -17.18 23.53 -1.84
C LYS A 230 -17.43 23.51 -0.34
N THR A 231 -17.89 24.62 0.22
CA THR A 231 -18.24 24.72 1.63
C THR A 231 -19.76 24.79 1.81
N TYR A 232 -20.28 23.90 2.65
CA TYR A 232 -21.64 23.91 3.17
C TYR A 232 -21.61 24.55 4.58
N THR A 233 -22.45 25.55 4.82
CA THR A 233 -22.53 26.26 6.10
C THR A 233 -23.81 25.87 6.84
N ILE A 234 -23.67 25.52 8.11
CA ILE A 234 -24.77 25.13 9.00
C ILE A 234 -24.82 26.15 10.14
N THR A 235 -25.91 26.90 10.22
CA THR A 235 -26.19 27.82 11.32
C THR A 235 -27.10 27.12 12.32
N ILE A 236 -26.57 26.83 13.51
CA ILE A 236 -27.27 26.12 14.59
C ILE A 236 -27.73 27.14 15.62
N ILE A 237 -29.04 27.32 15.76
CA ILE A 237 -29.66 28.24 16.71
C ILE A 237 -30.08 27.41 17.93
N ARG A 238 -29.36 27.56 19.05
CA ARG A 238 -29.72 26.97 20.35
C ARG A 238 -30.68 27.93 21.07
N SER A 239 -31.83 27.41 21.51
CA SER A 239 -32.83 28.19 22.22
C SER A 239 -32.29 28.70 23.57
N GLY A 240 -32.77 29.86 24.03
CA GLY A 240 -32.53 30.34 25.39
C GLY A 240 -33.42 29.65 26.43
N ASP A 241 -33.10 29.78 27.72
CA ASP A 241 -33.92 29.23 28.79
C ASP A 241 -35.29 29.93 28.87
N GLY A 242 -36.35 29.14 29.05
CA GLY A 242 -37.74 29.50 28.81
C GLY A 242 -38.43 30.27 29.93
N SER A 243 -37.74 31.20 30.61
CA SER A 243 -38.35 32.03 31.65
C SER A 243 -39.32 33.04 31.03
N SER A 244 -40.62 32.74 31.10
CA SER A 244 -41.69 33.52 30.46
C SER A 244 -41.79 34.97 30.96
N SER A 245 -41.75 35.93 30.03
CA SER A 245 -42.22 37.30 30.23
C SER A 245 -43.00 37.77 29.01
N GLU A 246 -44.28 38.12 29.19
CA GLU A 246 -45.11 38.71 28.13
C GLU A 246 -44.89 40.22 28.03
N GLY A 247 -44.60 40.71 26.82
CA GLY A 247 -44.48 42.14 26.51
C GLY A 247 -43.16 42.80 26.94
N THR A 248 -42.72 43.89 26.31
CA THR A 248 -43.31 44.68 25.20
C THR A 248 -42.21 45.22 24.28
N ASP A 249 -42.56 45.58 23.03
CA ASP A 249 -41.64 46.20 22.08
C ASP A 249 -40.84 47.39 22.66
N THR A 250 -39.53 47.38 22.44
CA THR A 250 -38.75 48.59 22.09
C THR A 250 -37.41 48.16 21.48
N GLU A 251 -36.98 48.86 20.43
CA GLU A 251 -35.71 48.57 19.75
C GLU A 251 -34.52 49.18 20.52
N ASP A 252 -33.50 48.37 20.85
CA ASP A 252 -32.13 48.83 21.09
C ASP A 252 -31.16 47.90 20.33
N PRO A 253 -30.32 48.40 19.42
CA PRO A 253 -29.45 47.58 18.60
C PRO A 253 -28.15 47.11 19.27
N ASN A 254 -27.85 47.46 20.54
CA ASN A 254 -26.55 47.14 21.15
C ASN A 254 -26.58 46.89 22.68
N GLY A 255 -27.23 45.81 23.12
CA GLY A 255 -27.10 45.32 24.49
C GLY A 255 -27.76 43.95 24.74
N GLY A 256 -26.96 42.93 25.07
CA GLY A 256 -27.42 41.60 25.46
C GLY A 256 -26.23 40.65 25.61
N ASP A 257 -26.09 40.00 26.76
CA ASP A 257 -24.87 39.29 27.12
C ASP A 257 -24.61 38.05 26.24
N ALA A 258 -23.39 37.99 25.69
CA ALA A 258 -22.85 36.78 25.09
C ALA A 258 -22.47 35.81 26.24
N GLN A 259 -23.44 35.04 26.72
CA GLN A 259 -23.31 34.20 27.90
C GLN A 259 -22.36 33.02 27.66
N ASN A 260 -21.08 33.27 27.97
CA ASN A 260 -19.91 32.39 28.04
C ASN A 260 -19.61 31.54 26.78
N PRO A 261 -18.34 31.45 26.32
CA PRO A 261 -17.92 30.21 25.65
C PRO A 261 -18.17 29.03 26.61
N ALA A 262 -18.43 27.84 26.07
CA ALA A 262 -18.53 26.64 26.89
C ALA A 262 -17.24 26.47 27.70
N GLU A 263 -17.35 26.23 29.00
CA GLU A 263 -16.18 26.07 29.87
C GLU A 263 -15.44 24.78 29.50
N ASP A 264 -14.10 24.82 29.52
CA ASP A 264 -13.24 23.69 29.15
C ASP A 264 -13.55 22.46 30.03
N ILE A 265 -14.19 21.44 29.45
CA ILE A 265 -14.55 20.21 30.17
C ILE A 265 -13.27 19.44 30.51
N LYS A 266 -13.02 19.31 31.82
CA LYS A 266 -11.81 18.71 32.38
C LYS A 266 -11.95 17.19 32.52
N ALA A 267 -11.10 16.48 31.81
CA ALA A 267 -10.93 15.03 31.88
C ALA A 267 -9.70 14.68 32.73
N THR A 268 -9.74 13.60 33.52
CA THR A 268 -8.56 13.10 34.25
C THR A 268 -8.15 11.73 33.74
N VAL A 269 -6.86 11.53 33.48
CA VAL A 269 -6.27 10.24 33.08
C VAL A 269 -5.12 9.91 34.03
N GLY A 270 -5.34 8.94 34.92
CA GLY A 270 -4.43 8.67 36.03
C GLY A 270 -4.29 9.88 36.95
N ASP A 271 -3.07 10.40 37.09
CA ASP A 271 -2.77 11.59 37.91
C ASP A 271 -2.76 12.92 37.12
N LYS A 272 -3.07 12.92 35.80
CA LYS A 272 -2.99 14.13 34.95
C LYS A 272 -4.37 14.59 34.43
N GLU A 273 -4.58 15.91 34.49
CA GLU A 273 -5.74 16.61 33.92
C GLU A 273 -5.51 16.96 32.43
N TYR A 274 -6.59 16.87 31.65
CA TYR A 274 -6.69 17.15 30.22
C TYR A 274 -8.00 17.93 29.92
N ILE A 275 -8.11 18.51 28.73
CA ILE A 275 -9.35 19.17 28.24
C ILE A 275 -9.97 18.32 27.12
N VAL A 276 -11.29 18.12 27.13
CA VAL A 276 -12.01 17.43 26.04
C VAL A 276 -11.97 18.27 24.76
N ASN A 277 -11.49 17.69 23.65
CA ASN A 277 -11.35 18.37 22.36
C ASN A 277 -12.55 18.05 21.44
N ASP A 278 -13.18 19.08 20.88
CA ASP A 278 -14.35 19.00 20.00
C ASP A 278 -14.07 19.48 18.56
N THR A 279 -12.81 19.70 18.19
CA THR A 279 -12.42 20.30 16.91
C THR A 279 -12.12 19.28 15.81
N PHE A 280 -12.23 17.98 16.12
CA PHE A 280 -11.90 16.88 15.22
C PHE A 280 -12.96 16.60 14.12
N THR A 281 -12.57 15.82 13.11
CA THR A 281 -13.36 15.53 11.91
C THR A 281 -13.31 14.05 11.54
N GLU A 282 -14.21 13.59 10.65
CA GLU A 282 -14.27 12.18 10.22
C GLU A 282 -12.98 11.67 9.55
N ASN A 283 -12.11 12.55 9.04
CA ASN A 283 -10.79 12.17 8.51
C ASN A 283 -9.80 11.72 9.61
N ASP A 284 -10.02 12.16 10.85
CA ASP A 284 -9.13 11.93 11.99
C ASP A 284 -9.42 10.57 12.68
N PHE A 285 -10.39 9.81 12.17
CA PHE A 285 -10.89 8.57 12.77
C PHE A 285 -10.13 7.35 12.26
N PRO A 286 -9.89 6.33 13.10
CA PRO A 286 -9.53 5.00 12.62
C PRO A 286 -10.69 4.38 11.82
N THR A 287 -10.38 3.55 10.83
CA THR A 287 -11.38 2.85 10.02
C THR A 287 -12.31 2.00 10.91
N GLY A 288 -13.63 2.14 10.73
CA GLY A 288 -14.66 1.43 11.49
C GLY A 288 -15.32 2.25 12.61
N PHE A 289 -14.68 3.35 13.04
CA PHE A 289 -15.22 4.25 14.06
C PHE A 289 -16.21 5.27 13.47
N THR A 290 -17.25 5.59 14.23
CA THR A 290 -18.24 6.64 13.91
C THR A 290 -18.40 7.61 15.06
N MET A 291 -18.58 8.90 14.75
CA MET A 291 -18.79 9.95 15.76
C MET A 291 -20.16 9.83 16.45
N THR A 292 -20.17 10.00 17.76
CA THR A 292 -21.37 10.08 18.60
C THR A 292 -21.14 11.05 19.77
N ILE A 293 -22.15 11.24 20.59
CA ILE A 293 -22.07 11.92 21.89
C ILE A 293 -22.11 10.85 22.99
N ALA A 294 -21.38 11.07 24.08
CA ALA A 294 -21.48 10.32 25.33
C ALA A 294 -21.66 11.28 26.53
N GLN A 295 -22.08 10.77 27.68
CA GLN A 295 -22.19 11.53 28.93
C GLN A 295 -20.94 11.29 29.77
N TYR A 296 -20.31 12.36 30.27
CA TYR A 296 -19.15 12.37 31.18
C TYR A 296 -19.44 13.35 32.32
N GLY A 297 -19.58 12.86 33.56
CA GLY A 297 -20.15 13.64 34.65
C GLY A 297 -21.52 14.26 34.29
N ASP A 298 -21.64 15.58 34.47
CA ASP A 298 -22.83 16.38 34.09
C ASP A 298 -22.75 16.94 32.64
N HIS A 299 -21.85 16.43 31.79
CA HIS A 299 -21.57 16.99 30.46
C HIS A 299 -21.75 15.99 29.31
N GLU A 300 -22.36 16.45 28.21
CA GLU A 300 -22.24 15.78 26.91
C GLU A 300 -20.84 16.01 26.33
N ILE A 301 -20.17 14.96 25.85
CA ILE A 301 -18.86 15.04 25.20
C ILE A 301 -18.87 14.36 23.81
N PRO A 302 -18.17 14.92 22.81
CA PRO A 302 -18.02 14.29 21.50
C PRO A 302 -16.99 13.16 21.55
N VAL A 303 -17.37 11.99 21.06
CA VAL A 303 -16.55 10.77 21.06
C VAL A 303 -16.67 10.03 19.73
N ILE A 304 -15.80 9.05 19.49
CA ILE A 304 -15.94 8.11 18.37
C ILE A 304 -16.07 6.68 18.90
N LYS A 305 -16.94 5.88 18.28
CA LYS A 305 -17.26 4.52 18.75
C LYS A 305 -17.07 3.48 17.65
N ASP A 306 -16.44 2.36 17.98
CA ASP A 306 -16.31 1.19 17.12
C ASP A 306 -17.62 0.38 17.13
N ASN A 307 -18.22 0.19 15.95
CA ASN A 307 -19.51 -0.51 15.83
C ASN A 307 -19.40 -2.04 15.95
N ALA A 308 -18.20 -2.61 15.82
CA ALA A 308 -17.94 -4.03 16.01
C ALA A 308 -17.44 -4.33 17.43
N LEU A 309 -16.45 -3.55 17.91
CA LEU A 309 -15.76 -3.80 19.18
C LEU A 309 -16.32 -3.02 20.37
N LYS A 310 -17.27 -2.11 20.15
CA LYS A 310 -17.93 -1.26 21.15
C LYS A 310 -17.02 -0.26 21.89
N TYR A 311 -15.72 -0.22 21.59
CA TYR A 311 -14.80 0.75 22.20
C TYR A 311 -15.18 2.18 21.84
N THR A 312 -15.26 3.02 22.87
CA THR A 312 -15.42 4.48 22.73
C THR A 312 -14.07 5.16 22.97
N LEU A 313 -13.74 6.12 22.12
CA LEU A 313 -12.55 6.96 22.22
C LEU A 313 -12.95 8.43 22.32
N ALA A 314 -12.34 9.16 23.25
CA ALA A 314 -12.42 10.62 23.34
C ALA A 314 -11.07 11.24 22.93
N LEU A 315 -11.09 12.36 22.22
CA LEU A 315 -9.89 13.13 21.95
C LEU A 315 -9.69 14.13 23.10
N LEU A 316 -8.59 14.01 23.84
CA LEU A 316 -8.27 14.94 24.93
C LEU A 316 -6.97 15.69 24.61
N THR A 317 -6.92 16.97 24.97
CA THR A 317 -5.79 17.89 24.78
C THR A 317 -5.07 18.13 26.10
N ASP A 318 -3.75 18.04 26.08
CA ASP A 318 -2.87 18.42 27.18
C ASP A 318 -2.85 19.95 27.33
N PRO A 319 -3.35 20.54 28.44
CA PRO A 319 -3.38 22.00 28.60
C PRO A 319 -1.99 22.63 28.79
N GLU A 320 -0.95 21.84 29.10
CA GLU A 320 0.42 22.33 29.28
C GLU A 320 1.19 22.43 27.96
N THR A 321 0.91 21.54 27.00
CA THR A 321 1.64 21.46 25.72
C THR A 321 0.80 21.83 24.49
N GLY A 322 -0.52 21.67 24.57
CA GLY A 322 -1.45 21.77 23.44
C GLY A 322 -1.56 20.49 22.60
N ASP A 323 -0.89 19.40 22.97
CA ASP A 323 -0.93 18.14 22.22
C ASP A 323 -2.25 17.40 22.47
N SER A 324 -2.95 17.01 21.40
CA SER A 324 -4.16 16.18 21.47
C SER A 324 -3.87 14.71 21.16
N ARG A 325 -4.51 13.80 21.89
CA ARG A 325 -4.43 12.34 21.66
C ARG A 325 -5.74 11.64 22.01
N TRP A 326 -6.01 10.52 21.34
CA TRP A 326 -7.16 9.67 21.64
C TRP A 326 -6.90 8.85 22.92
N PHE A 327 -7.90 8.80 23.81
CA PHE A 327 -7.95 7.93 24.98
C PHE A 327 -9.18 7.05 24.91
N PHE A 328 -9.11 5.83 25.45
CA PHE A 328 -10.30 5.00 25.65
C PHE A 328 -11.16 5.60 26.76
N TYR A 329 -12.47 5.64 26.52
CA TYR A 329 -13.46 6.12 27.47
C TYR A 329 -14.42 4.99 27.84
N ASP A 330 -14.56 4.76 29.14
CA ASP A 330 -15.51 3.79 29.70
C ASP A 330 -16.78 4.51 30.14
N GLU A 331 -17.88 4.28 29.41
CA GLU A 331 -19.20 4.86 29.66
C GLU A 331 -19.92 4.25 30.88
N GLU A 332 -19.44 3.14 31.45
CA GLU A 332 -20.02 2.52 32.66
C GLU A 332 -19.32 2.99 33.94
N THR A 333 -17.99 3.23 33.88
CA THR A 333 -17.21 3.71 35.05
C THR A 333 -16.89 5.20 35.04
N ASP A 334 -17.22 5.93 33.98
CA ASP A 334 -16.94 7.37 33.79
C ASP A 334 -15.43 7.69 33.85
N THR A 335 -14.60 6.84 33.22
CA THR A 335 -13.13 6.94 33.30
C THR A 335 -12.42 6.85 31.96
N PHE A 336 -11.35 7.62 31.82
CA PHE A 336 -10.45 7.57 30.68
C PHE A 336 -9.21 6.70 30.94
N SER A 337 -8.72 6.01 29.91
CA SER A 337 -7.48 5.24 29.96
C SER A 337 -6.67 5.35 28.66
N GLU A 338 -5.34 5.21 28.77
CA GLU A 338 -4.48 5.14 27.58
C GLU A 338 -4.61 3.81 26.83
N ARG A 339 -5.09 2.77 27.50
CA ARG A 339 -5.20 1.40 27.01
C ARG A 339 -6.29 0.64 27.76
N VAL A 340 -7.05 -0.17 27.03
CA VAL A 340 -7.91 -1.22 27.59
C VAL A 340 -7.12 -2.53 27.70
N GLU A 341 -7.32 -3.30 28.78
CA GLU A 341 -6.87 -4.69 28.85
C GLU A 341 -7.91 -5.58 28.14
N MET A 342 -7.50 -6.27 27.07
CA MET A 342 -8.34 -7.22 26.34
C MET A 342 -8.14 -8.64 26.90
N THR A 343 -9.22 -9.40 27.04
CA THR A 343 -9.14 -10.85 27.24
C THR A 343 -8.59 -11.55 26.00
N ALA A 344 -8.14 -12.80 26.17
CA ALA A 344 -7.65 -13.60 25.05
C ALA A 344 -8.73 -13.88 23.99
N ASP A 345 -10.00 -13.98 24.41
CA ASP A 345 -11.11 -14.29 23.50
C ASP A 345 -11.53 -13.05 22.69
N GLU A 346 -11.62 -11.88 23.30
CA GLU A 346 -11.84 -10.61 22.60
C GLU A 346 -10.71 -10.29 21.60
N ALA A 347 -9.46 -10.58 21.98
CA ALA A 347 -8.31 -10.43 21.08
C ALA A 347 -8.37 -11.41 19.88
N MET A 348 -8.97 -12.60 20.04
CA MET A 348 -9.25 -13.51 18.93
C MET A 348 -10.44 -13.05 18.08
N GLU A 349 -11.49 -12.51 18.68
CA GLU A 349 -12.63 -11.93 17.93
C GLU A 349 -12.16 -10.76 17.05
N TYR A 350 -11.33 -9.87 17.59
CA TYR A 350 -10.70 -8.79 16.82
C TYR A 350 -9.82 -9.32 15.67
N ALA A 351 -8.99 -10.35 15.94
CA ALA A 351 -8.17 -10.97 14.90
C ALA A 351 -9.02 -11.63 13.80
N ASN A 352 -10.17 -12.22 14.14
CA ASN A 352 -11.11 -12.80 13.19
C ASN A 352 -11.80 -11.72 12.33
N LEU A 353 -12.26 -10.62 12.93
CA LEU A 353 -12.85 -9.47 12.22
C LEU A 353 -11.86 -8.83 11.23
N LEU A 354 -10.59 -8.71 11.61
CA LEU A 354 -9.50 -8.27 10.72
C LEU A 354 -9.18 -9.28 9.61
N SER A 355 -9.49 -10.57 9.80
CA SER A 355 -9.29 -11.60 8.77
C SER A 355 -10.43 -11.67 7.75
N ASP A 356 -11.68 -11.41 8.16
CA ASP A 356 -12.86 -11.46 7.30
C ASP A 356 -12.99 -10.19 6.42
N SER A 357 -12.67 -9.03 7.00
CA SER A 357 -12.40 -7.79 6.23
C SER A 357 -11.14 -7.88 5.34
N GLY A 358 -10.32 -8.92 5.55
CA GLY A 358 -8.99 -9.12 4.96
C GLY A 358 -8.94 -9.95 3.67
N LYS A 359 -10.02 -10.05 2.88
CA LYS A 359 -10.01 -10.75 1.57
C LYS A 359 -10.09 -9.80 0.36
N PRO A 360 -9.01 -9.08 0.00
CA PRO A 360 -8.93 -8.35 -1.25
C PRO A 360 -8.83 -9.32 -2.44
N ASP A 361 -9.61 -9.07 -3.49
CA ASP A 361 -9.46 -9.78 -4.76
C ASP A 361 -8.25 -9.21 -5.54
N GLY A 362 -7.08 -9.79 -5.30
CA GLY A 362 -5.90 -9.66 -6.17
C GLY A 362 -5.19 -8.29 -6.21
N GLY A 363 -4.67 -7.79 -5.08
CA GLY A 363 -3.70 -6.68 -5.14
C GLY A 363 -3.07 -6.26 -3.80
N GLU A 364 -1.74 -6.26 -3.74
CA GLU A 364 -1.00 -5.64 -2.62
C GLU A 364 -1.09 -4.11 -2.71
N LYS A 365 -1.95 -3.50 -1.88
CA LYS A 365 -1.95 -2.06 -1.64
C LYS A 365 -1.39 -1.79 -0.25
N GLY A 366 -0.23 -1.14 -0.17
CA GLY A 366 0.48 -0.91 1.08
C GLY A 366 -0.27 0.04 2.03
N MET A 367 -0.08 -0.16 3.35
CA MET A 367 -0.70 0.64 4.41
C MET A 367 -0.59 2.15 4.16
N THR A 368 -1.75 2.80 4.27
CA THR A 368 -1.97 4.25 4.16
C THR A 368 -1.28 5.02 5.29
N ALA A 369 -1.46 6.35 5.31
CA ALA A 369 -1.06 7.16 6.46
C ALA A 369 -1.97 6.89 7.67
N SER A 370 -3.28 6.76 7.44
CA SER A 370 -4.30 6.55 8.48
C SER A 370 -4.08 5.26 9.26
N ASP A 371 -3.77 4.15 8.57
CA ASP A 371 -3.50 2.84 9.19
C ASP A 371 -2.38 2.92 10.25
N LYS A 372 -1.41 3.81 10.05
CA LYS A 372 -0.23 3.96 10.93
C LYS A 372 -0.54 4.74 12.21
N ILE A 373 -1.60 5.54 12.23
CA ILE A 373 -1.99 6.35 13.40
C ILE A 373 -2.51 5.42 14.51
N LEU A 374 -3.31 4.41 14.16
CA LEU A 374 -3.79 3.41 15.12
C LEU A 374 -2.62 2.58 15.70
N PHE A 375 -1.64 2.21 14.88
CA PHE A 375 -0.41 1.55 15.34
C PHE A 375 0.50 2.45 16.20
N ALA A 376 0.43 3.77 16.07
CA ALA A 376 1.13 4.69 16.97
C ALA A 376 0.44 4.76 18.35
N GLY A 377 -0.90 4.75 18.40
CA GLY A 377 -1.66 4.64 19.65
C GLY A 377 -1.44 3.30 20.38
N LEU A 378 -1.31 2.20 19.63
CA LEU A 378 -0.91 0.89 20.16
C LEU A 378 0.56 0.81 20.63
N GLY A 379 1.29 1.94 20.61
CA GLY A 379 2.68 2.04 21.00
C GLY A 379 2.97 1.49 22.41
N ALA A 380 3.87 0.51 22.47
CA ALA A 380 4.64 0.05 23.65
C ALA A 380 4.07 -1.02 24.62
N THR A 381 2.93 -1.69 24.41
CA THR A 381 2.64 -2.96 25.14
C THR A 381 2.11 -4.14 24.33
N VAL A 382 1.30 -3.96 23.27
CA VAL A 382 0.72 -5.14 22.56
C VAL A 382 1.81 -6.01 21.88
N ALA A 383 2.96 -5.41 21.54
CA ALA A 383 4.15 -6.15 21.10
C ALA A 383 4.72 -7.15 22.13
N ALA A 384 4.31 -7.08 23.41
CA ALA A 384 4.67 -8.06 24.43
C ALA A 384 3.84 -9.36 24.35
N LEU A 385 2.65 -9.34 23.73
CA LEU A 385 1.81 -10.54 23.57
C LEU A 385 2.05 -11.31 22.27
N ALA A 386 2.81 -10.74 21.32
CA ALA A 386 3.41 -11.48 20.20
C ALA A 386 4.44 -12.55 20.64
N VAL A 387 4.75 -12.64 21.95
CA VAL A 387 5.72 -13.58 22.54
C VAL A 387 5.12 -14.98 22.79
N ALA A 388 3.79 -15.11 22.91
CA ALA A 388 3.13 -16.33 23.36
C ALA A 388 3.44 -17.57 22.48
N VAL A 389 3.45 -17.41 21.15
CA VAL A 389 3.63 -18.51 20.19
C VAL A 389 5.08 -19.03 20.16
N MET A 390 6.08 -18.16 20.37
CA MET A 390 7.48 -18.61 20.42
C MET A 390 7.83 -19.31 21.74
N VAL A 391 7.25 -18.90 22.88
CA VAL A 391 7.61 -19.49 24.18
C VAL A 391 7.15 -20.93 24.33
N LEU A 392 6.01 -21.32 23.74
CA LEU A 392 5.49 -22.68 23.87
C LEU A 392 6.32 -23.71 23.08
N GLN A 393 6.72 -23.41 21.85
CA GLN A 393 7.56 -24.33 21.06
C GLN A 393 9.00 -24.43 21.59
N VAL A 394 9.55 -23.36 22.17
CA VAL A 394 10.91 -23.37 22.76
C VAL A 394 11.01 -24.25 24.01
N LYS A 395 9.92 -24.42 24.79
CA LYS A 395 9.92 -25.28 25.99
C LYS A 395 9.68 -26.77 25.72
N ILE A 396 8.99 -27.15 24.64
CA ILE A 396 8.58 -28.55 24.42
C ILE A 396 9.67 -29.41 23.74
N LEU A 397 10.50 -28.86 22.84
CA LEU A 397 11.49 -29.66 22.08
C LEU A 397 12.97 -29.40 22.42
N ARG A 398 13.28 -28.70 23.52
CA ARG A 398 14.64 -28.69 24.12
C ARG A 398 14.85 -29.81 25.16
N ARG A 399 14.48 -31.05 24.83
CA ARG A 399 15.02 -32.27 25.48
C ARG A 399 15.46 -33.30 24.44
N LYS A 400 16.71 -33.76 24.57
CA LYS A 400 17.43 -34.76 23.75
C LYS A 400 17.69 -34.39 22.28
N LYS A 401 18.92 -33.90 22.04
CA LYS A 401 19.71 -34.27 20.86
C LYS A 401 20.87 -35.14 21.34
N PRO A 402 21.16 -36.28 20.69
CA PRO A 402 22.53 -36.77 20.57
C PRO A 402 23.05 -36.65 19.12
N ARG A 403 24.27 -37.18 18.90
CA ARG A 403 25.16 -36.93 17.76
C ARG A 403 24.68 -37.38 16.37
N LYS A 404 25.41 -36.91 15.35
CA LYS A 404 25.39 -37.39 13.94
C LYS A 404 25.41 -38.92 13.85
N ALA A 405 24.67 -39.48 12.89
CA ALA A 405 25.03 -40.75 12.27
C ALA A 405 26.18 -40.55 11.25
N PRO A 406 27.09 -41.53 11.06
CA PRO A 406 28.18 -41.43 10.09
C PRO A 406 27.70 -41.72 8.65
N GLN A 407 28.46 -41.27 7.65
CA GLN A 407 28.40 -41.85 6.31
C GLN A 407 29.14 -43.18 6.29
N ILE A 408 28.78 -44.06 5.34
CA ILE A 408 29.43 -45.36 5.11
C ILE A 408 30.55 -45.16 4.07
N PRO A 409 31.83 -45.36 4.40
CA PRO A 409 32.90 -45.48 3.42
C PRO A 409 32.97 -46.93 2.91
N TYR A 410 33.40 -47.12 1.67
CA TYR A 410 33.87 -48.43 1.21
C TYR A 410 35.19 -48.79 1.93
N SER A 411 35.42 -50.09 2.11
CA SER A 411 36.58 -50.64 2.80
C SER A 411 37.89 -50.42 2.04
N GLN A 412 38.94 -49.99 2.75
CA GLN A 412 40.26 -50.60 2.61
C GLN A 412 41.01 -50.53 3.95
N ASP A 413 41.83 -51.54 4.19
CA ASP A 413 42.62 -51.76 5.41
C ASP A 413 43.74 -50.68 5.52
N GLN A 414 44.38 -50.41 6.66
CA GLN A 414 44.95 -51.32 7.67
C GLN A 414 45.30 -50.50 8.94
N ASP A 415 45.52 -51.17 10.08
CA ASP A 415 46.50 -50.83 11.15
C ASP A 415 46.46 -49.43 11.83
N THR A 416 46.64 -49.28 13.16
CA THR A 416 47.08 -50.19 14.23
C THR A 416 46.82 -49.55 15.61
N LEU A 417 46.62 -50.36 16.67
CA LEU A 417 46.87 -50.04 18.11
C LEU A 417 46.02 -48.87 18.70
N ASP A 418 45.71 -48.69 19.98
CA ASP A 418 45.82 -49.38 21.28
C ASP A 418 44.95 -48.52 22.28
N ASP A 419 44.51 -48.88 23.49
CA ASP A 419 44.49 -50.07 24.36
C ASP A 419 43.38 -49.85 25.43
N ALA A 420 43.05 -50.86 26.26
CA ALA A 420 42.36 -50.83 27.57
C ALA A 420 40.95 -50.17 27.69
N SER A 421 39.88 -50.85 28.14
CA SER A 421 39.62 -51.47 29.47
C SER A 421 39.41 -50.43 30.59
N HIS A 422 38.43 -50.47 31.51
CA HIS A 422 37.43 -51.46 31.97
C HIS A 422 35.99 -50.84 31.97
N GLY A 423 34.87 -51.48 32.30
CA GLY A 423 34.53 -52.85 32.72
C GLY A 423 33.48 -52.87 33.88
N SER A 424 32.71 -53.97 34.01
CA SER A 424 31.59 -54.18 34.97
C SER A 424 30.31 -53.36 34.70
N GLY A 425 29.08 -53.85 34.92
CA GLY A 425 28.64 -55.21 35.32
C GLY A 425 27.43 -55.19 36.28
N THR A 426 26.66 -56.29 36.35
CA THR A 426 25.46 -56.54 37.19
C THR A 426 24.17 -55.77 36.80
N ASP A 427 22.95 -56.29 36.91
CA ASP A 427 22.51 -57.72 36.96
C ASP A 427 21.03 -57.89 36.52
N GLN A 428 20.56 -59.14 36.37
CA GLN A 428 19.22 -59.51 35.89
C GLN A 428 18.20 -59.84 36.99
N MET A 429 16.90 -59.65 36.69
CA MET A 429 15.70 -60.38 37.16
C MET A 429 14.45 -59.65 36.59
N GLY A 430 13.36 -60.28 36.13
CA GLY A 430 13.04 -61.70 35.95
C GLY A 430 11.66 -61.87 35.25
N GLU A 431 11.28 -63.13 34.99
CA GLU A 431 9.97 -63.63 34.46
C GLU A 431 8.78 -63.26 35.41
N ASP A 432 7.47 -63.46 35.17
CA ASP A 432 6.61 -64.14 34.15
C ASP A 432 5.13 -63.60 34.32
N ASP A 433 4.02 -63.94 33.64
CA ASP A 433 3.62 -64.85 32.52
C ASP A 433 2.24 -64.37 31.90
N ASN A 434 1.88 -64.86 30.71
CA ASN A 434 0.56 -65.08 30.03
C ASN A 434 -0.70 -64.16 30.14
N GLY A 435 -1.48 -64.15 29.04
CA GLY A 435 -2.87 -63.65 28.97
C GLY A 435 -3.47 -63.63 27.55
N GLU A 436 -4.29 -64.63 27.18
CA GLU A 436 -4.76 -64.89 25.80
C GLU A 436 -6.26 -64.50 25.55
N THR A 437 -6.75 -64.71 24.30
CA THR A 437 -8.13 -64.59 23.73
C THR A 437 -8.53 -63.23 23.11
N GLY A 438 -9.26 -63.16 21.99
CA GLY A 438 -9.57 -64.18 20.96
C GLY A 438 -10.78 -63.88 20.03
N HIS A 439 -10.61 -64.03 18.70
CA HIS A 439 -11.65 -64.08 17.61
C HIS A 439 -12.50 -62.80 17.33
N GLU A 440 -12.72 -62.35 16.07
CA GLU A 440 -13.71 -62.76 15.02
C GLU A 440 -15.19 -62.51 15.42
N LYS A 441 -16.18 -62.11 14.59
CA LYS A 441 -16.42 -61.98 13.10
C LYS A 441 -17.69 -61.08 12.90
N GLU A 442 -18.22 -60.59 11.76
CA GLU A 442 -17.93 -60.52 10.29
C GLU A 442 -18.79 -59.35 9.67
N GLU A 443 -18.81 -59.15 8.34
CA GLU A 443 -19.78 -58.33 7.56
C GLU A 443 -20.94 -59.22 6.98
N PRO A 444 -21.84 -58.78 6.06
CA PRO A 444 -22.38 -57.44 5.70
C PRO A 444 -23.95 -57.41 5.73
N ASP A 445 -24.62 -56.34 5.25
CA ASP A 445 -25.53 -56.39 4.06
C ASP A 445 -26.25 -55.07 3.73
N THR A 446 -26.91 -54.99 2.56
CA THR A 446 -27.61 -53.81 2.00
C THR A 446 -29.15 -53.96 1.95
N ASP A 447 -29.90 -52.84 2.00
CA ASP A 447 -31.37 -52.81 1.73
C ASP A 447 -31.78 -51.56 0.88
N PRO A 448 -32.75 -51.64 -0.07
CA PRO A 448 -33.10 -50.54 -0.98
C PRO A 448 -34.58 -50.05 -0.94
N GLY A 449 -34.83 -48.86 -1.50
CA GLY A 449 -36.17 -48.28 -1.72
C GLY A 449 -36.21 -46.80 -1.27
N ALA A 450 -36.56 -45.77 -2.06
CA ALA A 450 -37.43 -45.59 -3.23
C ALA A 450 -38.94 -45.47 -2.92
N ASP A 451 -39.43 -44.23 -2.84
CA ASP A 451 -40.82 -43.87 -3.21
C ASP A 451 -40.91 -42.38 -3.62
N ASN A 452 -41.77 -42.09 -4.61
CA ASN A 452 -42.09 -40.79 -5.27
C ASN A 452 -40.94 -39.77 -5.50
#